data_AF-A0A7Y5TXT8-F1
#
_entry.id   AF-A0A7Y5TXT8-F1
#
_cell.length_a   1.000
_cell.length_b   1.000
_cell.length_c   1.000
_cell.angle_alpha   90.00
_cell.angle_beta   90.00
_cell.angle_gamma   90.00
#
_symmetry.space_group_name_H-M   'P 1'
#
loop_
_entity.id
_entity.type
_entity.pdbx_description
1 polymer ?
#
loop_
_entity_poly.entity_id
_entity_poly.type
_entity_poly.pdbx_seq_one_letter_code
_entity_poly.pdbx_strand_id
1 'polypeptide(L)'
;MRPHFLAFRRTLPGGMIVLVSLSIDKEGTVHGALQVERRLDPRRQLFDTAPVVARATGKSKDDVLAKLRAMAEDDAELAQKLAEWEAAHPSARKPGERYQS
;
A
#
# COMPACT_ATOMS: atom_id res chain seq x y z
N MET A 1 -16.11 12.96 -8.18
CA MET A 1 -14.75 12.45 -7.89
C MET A 1 -14.48 12.71 -6.41
N ARG A 2 -14.15 11.70 -5.60
CA ARG A 2 -13.73 11.94 -4.20
C ARG A 2 -12.33 12.56 -4.25
N PRO A 3 -12.04 13.65 -3.52
CA PRO A 3 -10.69 14.18 -3.46
C PRO A 3 -9.78 13.08 -2.91
N HIS A 4 -8.82 12.67 -3.74
CA HIS A 4 -7.81 11.66 -3.41
C HIS A 4 -6.45 12.32 -3.60
N PHE A 5 -5.59 12.25 -2.60
CA PHE A 5 -4.27 12.87 -2.66
C PHE A 5 -3.22 12.01 -1.99
N LEU A 6 -2.01 12.06 -2.55
CA LEU A 6 -0.83 11.44 -1.96
C LEU A 6 -0.34 12.33 -0.83
N ALA A 7 -0.39 11.83 0.40
CA ALA A 7 -0.05 12.58 1.61
C ALA A 7 1.37 12.27 2.11
N PHE A 8 1.90 11.09 1.80
CA PHE A 8 3.26 10.70 2.17
C PHE A 8 3.85 9.76 1.12
N ARG A 9 5.15 9.91 0.86
CA ARG A 9 5.92 9.01 0.01
C ARG A 9 7.32 8.83 0.56
N ARG A 10 7.77 7.59 0.65
CA ARG A 10 9.14 7.23 1.04
C ARG A 10 9.70 6.16 0.10
N THR A 11 10.95 6.30 -0.31
CA THR A 11 11.67 5.23 -1.01
C THR A 11 12.41 4.38 0.02
N LEU A 12 12.33 3.06 -0.13
CA LEU A 12 13.04 2.10 0.69
C LEU A 12 14.17 1.44 -0.10
N PRO A 13 15.14 0.82 0.58
CA PRO A 13 16.13 -0.06 -0.06
C PRO A 13 15.46 -1.12 -0.95
N GLY A 14 16.16 -1.53 -2.02
CA GLY A 14 15.63 -2.50 -2.98
C GLY A 14 14.61 -1.94 -3.99
N GLY A 15 14.45 -0.61 -4.05
CA GLY A 15 13.58 0.04 -5.04
C GLY A 15 12.09 -0.06 -4.72
N MET A 16 11.75 -0.27 -3.46
CA MET A 16 10.37 -0.21 -2.98
C MET A 16 9.97 1.25 -2.69
N ILE A 17 8.69 1.54 -2.84
CA ILE A 17 8.11 2.84 -2.52
C ILE A 17 6.92 2.62 -1.60
N VAL A 18 6.91 3.34 -0.50
CA VAL A 18 5.77 3.41 0.43
C VAL A 18 4.98 4.67 0.12
N LEU A 19 3.66 4.52 0.04
CA LEU A 19 2.73 5.60 -0.25
C LEU A 19 1.62 5.62 0.81
N VAL A 20 1.32 6.80 1.35
CA VAL A 20 0.06 7.02 2.07
C VAL A 20 -0.83 7.90 1.23
N SER A 21 -1.99 7.37 0.88
CA SER A 21 -3.02 8.08 0.13
C SER A 21 -4.21 8.34 1.04
N LEU A 22 -4.77 9.54 0.96
CA LEU A 22 -5.97 9.92 1.71
C LEU A 22 -7.11 10.24 0.74
N SER A 23 -8.33 9.89 1.14
CA SER A 23 -9.55 10.31 0.49
C SER A 23 -10.60 10.73 1.52
N ILE A 24 -11.52 11.59 1.10
CA ILE A 24 -12.65 12.01 1.94
C ILE A 24 -13.93 11.60 1.24
N ASP A 25 -14.83 10.94 1.97
CA ASP A 25 -16.15 10.63 1.45
C ASP A 25 -17.13 11.80 1.58
N LYS A 26 -18.40 11.57 1.22
CA LYS A 26 -19.44 12.60 1.24
C LYS A 26 -19.86 13.00 2.66
N GLU A 27 -19.56 12.16 3.65
CA GLU A 27 -19.92 12.37 5.06
C GLU A 27 -18.78 13.07 5.83
N GLY A 28 -17.66 13.36 5.14
CA GLY A 28 -16.49 13.98 5.74
C GLY A 28 -15.56 12.99 6.45
N THR A 29 -15.80 11.68 6.35
CA THR A 29 -14.90 10.68 6.91
C THR A 29 -13.65 10.61 6.05
N VAL A 30 -12.50 10.67 6.71
CA VAL A 30 -11.19 10.51 6.07
C VAL A 30 -10.84 9.03 6.04
N HIS A 31 -10.48 8.54 4.86
CA HIS A 31 -10.01 7.19 4.62
C HIS A 31 -8.56 7.26 4.13
N GLY A 32 -7.68 6.53 4.80
CA GLY A 32 -6.28 6.40 4.42
C GLY A 32 -5.93 4.99 4.01
N ALA A 33 -5.02 4.87 3.05
CA ALA A 33 -4.43 3.61 2.61
C ALA A 33 -2.91 3.73 2.60
N LEU A 34 -2.24 2.74 3.18
CA LEU A 34 -0.80 2.55 3.12
C LEU A 34 -0.50 1.49 2.05
N GLN A 35 0.26 1.88 1.04
CA GLN A 35 0.63 1.03 -0.09
C GLN A 35 2.13 0.81 -0.19
N VAL A 36 2.52 -0.36 -0.67
CA VAL A 36 3.93 -0.70 -0.96
C VAL A 36 4.07 -1.08 -2.42
N GLU A 37 4.71 -0.23 -3.21
CA GLU A 37 5.08 -0.52 -4.59
C GLU A 37 6.47 -1.13 -4.68
N ARG A 38 6.64 -2.18 -5.49
CA ARG A 38 7.96 -2.72 -5.85
C ARG A 38 8.31 -2.34 -7.29
N ARG A 39 9.12 -1.31 -7.50
CA ARG A 39 9.44 -0.83 -8.86
C ARG A 39 10.46 -1.69 -9.59
N LEU A 40 11.36 -2.33 -8.87
CA LEU A 40 12.42 -3.18 -9.43
C LEU A 40 12.06 -4.66 -9.43
N ASP A 41 10.87 -5.04 -8.95
CA ASP A 41 10.44 -6.43 -8.93
C ASP A 41 9.91 -6.83 -10.32
N PRO A 42 10.55 -7.77 -11.05
CA PRO A 42 10.04 -8.25 -12.33
C PRO A 42 8.65 -8.90 -12.21
N ARG A 43 8.22 -9.25 -11.00
CA ARG A 43 6.86 -9.73 -10.70
C ARG A 43 5.83 -8.62 -10.57
N ARG A 44 6.17 -7.36 -10.86
CA ARG A 44 5.23 -6.22 -10.83
C ARG A 44 3.97 -6.47 -11.67
N GLN A 45 4.05 -7.29 -12.73
CA GLN A 45 2.88 -7.73 -13.51
C GLN A 45 1.87 -8.61 -12.72
N LEU A 46 2.27 -9.23 -11.61
CA LEU A 46 1.37 -10.02 -10.75
C LEU A 46 0.43 -9.14 -9.93
N PHE A 47 0.72 -7.84 -9.84
CA PHE A 47 -0.03 -6.88 -9.04
C PHE A 47 -0.46 -5.72 -9.95
N ASP A 48 -1.60 -5.87 -10.63
CA ASP A 48 -2.25 -4.79 -11.41
C ASP A 48 -2.40 -3.48 -10.59
N THR A 49 -2.35 -3.57 -9.25
CA THR A 49 -2.36 -2.43 -8.34
C THR A 49 -1.41 -2.68 -7.17
N ALA A 50 -0.75 -1.63 -6.67
CA ALA A 50 0.16 -1.71 -5.53
C ALA A 50 -0.55 -2.27 -4.27
N PRO A 51 0.04 -3.27 -3.59
CA PRO A 51 -0.48 -3.83 -2.35
C PRO A 51 -0.88 -2.77 -1.33
N VAL A 52 -2.11 -2.83 -0.82
CA VAL A 52 -2.56 -2.03 0.32
C VAL A 52 -2.34 -2.85 1.59
N VAL A 53 -1.34 -2.50 2.37
CA VAL A 53 -0.88 -3.28 3.54
C VAL A 53 -1.50 -2.79 4.86
N ALA A 54 -2.01 -1.55 4.89
CA ALA A 54 -2.80 -1.04 6.01
C ALA A 54 -3.83 0.00 5.56
N ARG A 55 -4.87 0.18 6.37
CA ARG A 55 -5.90 1.20 6.20
C ARG A 55 -6.21 1.85 7.54
N ALA A 56 -6.59 3.11 7.51
CA ALA A 56 -7.08 3.83 8.68
C ALA A 56 -8.25 4.73 8.29
N THR A 57 -9.19 4.94 9.21
CA THR A 57 -10.29 5.87 9.03
C THR A 57 -10.39 6.79 10.25
N GLY A 58 -10.90 8.00 10.03
CA GLY A 58 -11.01 8.98 11.10
C GLY A 58 -11.70 10.27 10.66
N LYS A 59 -11.88 11.18 11.61
CA LYS A 59 -12.50 12.50 11.37
C LYS A 59 -11.49 13.58 10.96
N SER A 60 -10.19 13.30 11.05
CA SER A 60 -9.12 14.26 10.75
C SER A 60 -8.09 13.64 9.82
N LYS A 61 -7.61 14.44 8.86
CA LYS A 61 -6.53 14.06 7.95
C LYS A 61 -5.24 13.81 8.71
N ASP A 62 -4.91 14.68 9.66
CA ASP A 62 -3.69 14.58 10.45
C ASP A 62 -3.67 13.32 11.31
N ASP A 63 -4.79 12.95 11.93
CA ASP A 63 -4.88 11.72 12.75
C ASP A 63 -4.70 10.46 11.89
N VAL A 64 -5.39 10.38 10.75
CA VAL A 64 -5.28 9.25 9.82
C VAL A 64 -3.87 9.18 9.23
N LEU A 65 -3.29 10.33 8.85
CA LEU A 65 -1.94 10.41 8.33
C LEU A 65 -0.91 10.00 9.39
N ALA A 66 -1.01 10.51 10.61
CA ALA A 66 -0.07 10.19 11.69
C ALA A 66 -0.02 8.69 11.98
N LYS A 67 -1.19 8.03 12.05
CA LYS A 67 -1.30 6.57 12.24
C LYS A 67 -0.60 5.80 11.12
N LEU A 68 -0.91 6.11 9.87
CA LEU A 68 -0.35 5.39 8.73
C LEU A 68 1.13 5.74 8.50
N ARG A 69 1.54 6.96 8.82
CA ARG A 69 2.92 7.40 8.72
C ARG A 69 3.80 6.69 9.74
N ALA A 70 3.33 6.53 10.98
CA ALA A 70 4.07 5.77 12.00
C ALA A 70 4.40 4.35 11.48
N MET A 71 3.42 3.64 10.91
CA MET A 71 3.66 2.33 10.29
C MET A 71 4.58 2.41 9.06
N ALA A 72 4.48 3.48 8.26
CA ALA A 72 5.31 3.67 7.07
C ALA A 72 6.79 3.98 7.40
N GLU A 73 7.05 4.47 8.60
CA GLU A 73 8.38 4.80 9.11
C GLU A 73 9.01 3.61 9.87
N ASP A 74 8.21 2.65 10.34
CA ASP A 74 8.67 1.39 10.93
C ASP A 74 8.90 0.31 9.87
N ASP A 75 10.17 0.10 9.51
CA ASP A 75 10.57 -0.86 8.49
C ASP A 75 10.20 -2.32 8.86
N ALA A 76 10.20 -2.66 10.16
CA ALA A 76 9.89 -4.02 10.63
C ALA A 76 8.39 -4.29 10.57
N GLU A 77 7.57 -3.34 11.03
CA GLU A 77 6.11 -3.43 10.93
C GLU A 77 5.67 -3.49 9.46
N LEU A 78 6.27 -2.66 8.60
CA LEU A 78 5.96 -2.66 7.18
C LEU A 78 6.29 -4.01 6.51
N ALA A 79 7.46 -4.59 6.84
CA ALA A 79 7.85 -5.90 6.33
C ALA A 79 6.88 -7.00 6.77
N GLN A 80 6.44 -6.97 8.05
CA GLN A 80 5.42 -7.89 8.57
C GLN A 80 4.10 -7.75 7.81
N LYS A 81 3.58 -6.53 7.67
CA LYS A 81 2.30 -6.26 6.98
C LYS A 81 2.33 -6.69 5.52
N LEU A 82 3.46 -6.48 4.84
CA LEU A 82 3.65 -6.93 3.47
C LEU A 82 3.67 -8.46 3.37
N ALA A 83 4.35 -9.14 4.28
CA ALA A 83 4.38 -10.61 4.31
C ALA A 83 2.99 -11.21 4.62
N GLU A 84 2.24 -10.63 5.56
CA GLU A 84 0.84 -10.99 5.85
C GLU A 84 -0.03 -10.86 4.60
N TRP A 85 0.11 -9.74 3.90
CA TRP A 85 -0.61 -9.49 2.67
C TRP A 85 -0.24 -10.53 1.58
N GLU A 86 1.05 -10.83 1.39
CA GLU A 86 1.49 -11.84 0.41
C GLU A 86 0.97 -13.24 0.72
N ALA A 87 0.94 -13.63 2.00
CA ALA A 87 0.40 -14.92 2.43
C ALA A 87 -1.11 -15.04 2.15
N ALA A 88 -1.86 -13.94 2.29
CA ALA A 88 -3.29 -13.89 2.00
C ALA A 88 -3.62 -13.85 0.48
N HIS A 89 -2.63 -13.56 -0.37
CA HIS A 89 -2.80 -13.44 -1.82
C HIS A 89 -1.88 -14.43 -2.58
N PRO A 90 -2.10 -15.76 -2.46
CA PRO A 90 -1.19 -16.78 -2.99
C PRO A 90 -1.12 -16.84 -4.54
N SER A 91 -2.14 -16.37 -5.26
CA SER A 91 -2.10 -16.24 -6.74
C SER A 91 -1.08 -15.21 -7.23
N ALA A 92 -0.68 -14.27 -6.38
CA ALA A 92 0.46 -13.40 -6.63
C ALA A 92 1.82 -14.09 -6.49
N ARG A 93 1.84 -15.37 -6.11
CA ARG A 93 3.06 -16.17 -6.02
C ARG A 93 3.32 -17.05 -7.24
N LYS A 94 2.40 -17.19 -8.21
CA LYS A 94 2.61 -18.15 -9.32
C LYS A 94 3.76 -17.71 -10.25
N PRO A 95 4.90 -18.41 -10.25
CA PRO A 95 5.94 -18.19 -11.24
C PRO A 95 5.63 -19.09 -12.45
N GLY A 96 5.40 -18.49 -13.62
CA GLY A 96 5.51 -19.20 -14.89
C GLY A 96 4.28 -19.97 -15.38
N GLU A 97 3.06 -19.45 -15.23
CA GLU A 97 1.94 -19.94 -16.04
C GLU A 97 2.14 -19.41 -17.47
N ARG A 98 2.86 -20.20 -18.28
CA ARG A 98 2.98 -19.99 -19.72
C ARG A 98 1.57 -19.85 -20.29
N TYR A 99 1.25 -18.69 -20.85
CA TYR A 99 0.16 -18.56 -21.80
C TYR A 99 0.46 -19.52 -22.95
N GLN A 100 -0.22 -20.66 -22.98
CA GLN A 100 -0.35 -21.44 -24.20
C GLN A 100 -1.46 -20.81 -25.05
N SER A 101 -1.11 -20.68 -26.32
CA SER A 101 -1.81 -20.07 -27.44
C SER A 101 -3.20 -20.61 -27.71
#